data_AF-A0A222WUT3-F1
#
_entry.id   AF-A0A222WUT3-F1
#
_cell.length_a   1.000
_cell.length_b   1.000
_cell.length_c   1.000
_cell.angle_alpha   90.00
_cell.angle_beta   90.00
_cell.angle_gamma   90.00
#
_symmetry.space_group_name_H-M   'P 1'
#
loop_
_entity.id
_entity.type
_entity.pdbx_description
1 polymer ?
#
loop_
_entity_poly.entity_id
_entity_poly.type
_entity_poly.pdbx_seq_one_letter_code
_entity_poly.pdbx_strand_id
1 'polypeptide(L)'
;MLFFDFFAERGYIPDNPVGPIKKPPATRRLPKWLTRNEQNALLRELRDNRLYDAKRDTAIVLTMLRLGLRVHELCDLKLDDLTKRHGLYSR
;
A
#
# COMPACT_ATOMS: atom_id res chain seq x y z
N MET A 1 -2.64 19.42 6.88
CA MET A 1 -2.73 20.70 7.60
C MET A 1 -1.51 21.51 7.22
N LEU A 2 -1.67 22.63 6.53
CA LEU A 2 -0.52 23.48 6.18
C LEU A 2 -0.03 24.17 7.46
N PHE A 3 1.28 24.40 7.54
CA PHE A 3 1.93 25.09 8.65
C PHE A 3 1.17 26.37 9.06
N PHE A 4 0.69 27.18 8.11
CA PHE A 4 -0.05 28.42 8.38
C PHE A 4 -1.50 28.24 8.84
N ASP A 5 -2.18 27.14 8.47
CA ASP A 5 -3.52 26.83 9.00
C ASP A 5 -3.46 26.66 10.51
N PHE A 6 -2.42 25.99 10.99
CA PHE A 6 -2.18 25.75 12.41
C PHE A 6 -1.94 27.03 13.22
N PHE A 7 -1.16 27.98 12.70
CA PHE A 7 -0.92 29.25 13.41
C PHE A 7 -2.15 30.16 13.40
N ALA A 8 -2.92 30.16 12.31
CA ALA A 8 -4.17 30.92 12.22
C ALA A 8 -5.23 30.36 13.19
N GLU A 9 -5.42 29.04 13.22
CA GLU A 9 -6.35 28.38 14.16
C GLU A 9 -5.98 28.59 15.63
N ARG A 10 -4.69 28.71 15.94
CA ARG A 10 -4.21 28.99 17.30
C ARG A 10 -4.10 30.48 17.63
N GLY A 11 -4.50 31.36 16.71
CA GLY A 11 -4.51 32.81 16.92
C GLY A 11 -3.13 33.47 16.98
N TYR A 12 -2.07 32.79 16.56
CA TYR A 12 -0.72 33.37 16.49
C TYR A 12 -0.55 34.32 15.30
N ILE A 13 -1.39 34.17 14.27
CA ILE A 13 -1.49 35.08 13.12
C ILE A 13 -2.98 35.33 12.83
N PRO A 14 -3.35 36.50 12.28
CA PRO A 14 -4.76 36.86 12.07
C PRO A 14 -5.46 35.98 11.03
N ASP A 15 -4.74 35.50 10.01
CA ASP A 15 -5.27 34.66 8.94
C ASP A 15 -4.16 33.87 8.24
N ASN A 16 -4.53 32.92 7.37
CA ASN A 16 -3.56 32.15 6.59
C ASN A 16 -3.11 32.94 5.33
N PRO A 17 -1.87 33.48 5.29
CA PRO A 17 -1.40 34.31 4.19
C PRO A 17 -1.24 33.56 2.85
N VAL A 18 -1.20 32.22 2.89
CA VAL A 18 -1.09 31.38 1.68
C VAL A 18 -2.43 30.76 1.26
N GLY A 19 -3.52 31.05 1.97
CA GLY A 19 -4.88 30.57 1.64
C GLY A 19 -5.33 30.91 0.21
N PRO A 20 -5.12 32.15 -0.29
CA PRO A 20 -5.50 32.54 -1.65
C PRO A 20 -4.60 31.94 -2.74
N ILE A 21 -3.45 31.38 -2.38
CA ILE A 21 -2.47 30.89 -3.37
C ILE A 21 -2.96 29.56 -3.93
N LYS A 22 -3.34 29.58 -5.21
CA LYS A 22 -3.67 28.36 -5.94
C LYS A 22 -2.42 27.47 -5.98
N LYS A 23 -2.52 26.31 -5.33
CA LYS A 23 -1.42 25.35 -5.31
C LYS A 23 -1.08 24.94 -6.74
N PRO A 24 0.21 24.91 -7.12
CA PRO A 24 0.59 24.32 -8.40
C PRO A 24 0.10 22.87 -8.44
N PRO A 25 -0.38 22.39 -9.60
CA PRO A 25 -0.72 20.98 -9.75
C PRO A 25 0.52 20.17 -9.42
N ALA A 26 0.43 19.34 -8.38
CA ALA A 26 1.55 18.50 -7.99
C ALA A 26 1.89 17.56 -9.15
N THR A 27 3.13 17.64 -9.64
CA THR A 27 3.64 16.70 -10.65
C THR A 27 3.67 15.31 -10.03
N ARG A 28 2.60 14.53 -10.22
CA ARG A 28 2.56 13.15 -9.77
C ARG A 28 3.48 12.35 -10.68
N ARG A 29 4.58 11.84 -10.13
CA ARG A 29 5.28 10.73 -10.76
C ARG A 29 4.27 9.60 -10.89
N LEU A 30 4.08 9.11 -12.11
CA LEU A 30 3.29 7.92 -12.34
C LEU A 30 3.87 6.80 -11.46
N PRO A 31 3.02 5.98 -10.81
CA PRO A 31 3.49 4.80 -10.12
C PRO A 31 4.37 3.99 -11.05
N LYS A 32 5.60 3.68 -10.63
CA LYS A 32 6.45 2.74 -11.37
C LYS A 32 5.86 1.35 -11.18
N TRP A 33 5.41 0.73 -12.27
CA TRP A 33 4.98 -0.66 -12.24
C TRP A 33 6.21 -1.57 -12.32
N LEU A 34 6.12 -2.71 -11.64
CA LEU A 34 7.12 -3.77 -11.77
C LEU A 34 6.90 -4.52 -13.08
N THR A 35 7.95 -4.64 -13.89
CA THR A 35 7.99 -5.53 -15.04
C THR A 35 7.85 -7.00 -14.60
N ARG A 36 7.47 -7.90 -15.51
CA ARG A 36 7.38 -9.34 -15.19
C ARG A 36 8.69 -9.90 -14.63
N ASN A 37 9.83 -9.43 -15.12
CA ASN A 37 11.15 -9.88 -14.66
C ASN A 37 11.43 -9.43 -13.23
N GLU A 38 11.12 -8.18 -12.90
CA GLU A 38 11.27 -7.65 -11.54
C GLU A 38 10.31 -8.33 -10.56
N GLN A 39 9.06 -8.60 -10.97
CA GLN A 39 8.12 -9.39 -10.18
C GLN A 39 8.68 -10.79 -9.88
N ASN A 40 9.22 -11.47 -10.90
CA ASN A 40 9.81 -12.79 -10.73
C ASN A 40 11.06 -12.76 -9.85
N ALA A 41 11.90 -11.73 -9.98
CA ALA A 41 13.06 -11.54 -9.11
C ALA A 41 12.63 -11.36 -7.65
N LEU A 42 11.69 -10.47 -7.38
CA LEU A 42 11.14 -10.24 -6.04
C LEU A 42 10.57 -11.54 -5.43
N LEU A 43 9.79 -12.31 -6.20
CA LEU A 43 9.21 -13.57 -5.74
C LEU A 43 10.24 -14.69 -5.56
N ARG A 44 11.44 -14.61 -6.15
CA ARG A 44 12.54 -15.54 -5.89
C ARG A 44 13.22 -15.21 -4.58
N GLU A 45 13.61 -13.95 -4.38
CA GLU A 45 14.24 -13.49 -3.13
C GLU A 45 13.39 -13.82 -1.89
N LEU A 46 12.06 -13.66 -1.98
CA LEU A 46 11.15 -13.99 -0.90
C LEU A 46 11.09 -15.49 -0.57
N ARG A 47 11.27 -16.37 -1.58
CA ARG A 47 11.28 -17.83 -1.38
C ARG A 47 12.60 -18.33 -0.81
N ASP A 48 13.70 -17.73 -1.24
CA ASP A 48 15.04 -18.11 -0.81
C ASP A 48 15.35 -17.58 0.61
N ASN A 49 14.53 -16.66 1.11
CA ASN A 49 14.57 -16.17 2.48
C ASN A 49 14.23 -17.29 3.49
N ARG A 50 15.19 -17.61 4.37
CA ARG A 50 15.08 -18.65 5.41
C ARG A 50 14.61 -18.15 6.77
N LEU A 51 14.26 -16.86 6.89
CA LEU A 51 13.74 -16.29 8.12
C LEU A 51 12.36 -16.87 8.47
N TYR A 52 12.03 -16.89 9.77
CA TYR A 52 10.75 -17.40 10.26
C TYR A 52 9.54 -16.70 9.60
N ASP A 53 9.66 -15.40 9.32
CA ASP A 53 8.59 -14.59 8.73
C ASP A 53 8.50 -14.69 7.19
N ALA A 54 9.38 -15.46 6.53
CA ALA A 54 9.44 -15.54 5.08
C ALA A 54 8.11 -15.98 4.43
N LYS A 55 7.35 -16.87 5.08
CA LYS A 55 6.02 -17.30 4.61
C LYS A 55 5.00 -16.16 4.67
N ARG A 56 5.05 -15.36 5.74
CA ARG A 56 4.16 -14.20 5.92
C ARG A 56 4.47 -13.13 4.89
N ASP A 57 5.74 -12.78 4.73
CA ASP A 57 6.18 -11.76 3.78
C ASP A 57 5.85 -12.17 2.34
N THR A 58 6.07 -13.43 2.01
CA THR A 58 5.67 -13.99 0.72
C THR A 58 4.16 -13.88 0.52
N ALA A 59 3.34 -14.22 1.52
CA ALA A 59 1.88 -14.11 1.41
C ALA A 59 1.43 -12.66 1.24
N ILE A 60 2.00 -11.71 1.98
CA ILE A 60 1.72 -10.27 1.87
C ILE A 60 2.01 -9.80 0.44
N VAL A 61 3.24 -10.01 -0.04
CA VAL A 61 3.66 -9.53 -1.36
C VAL A 61 2.87 -10.21 -2.48
N LEU A 62 2.65 -11.52 -2.39
CA LEU A 62 1.89 -12.25 -3.41
C LEU A 62 0.44 -11.76 -3.48
N THR A 63 -0.19 -11.53 -2.33
CA THR A 63 -1.56 -11.03 -2.25
C THR A 63 -1.68 -9.64 -2.88
N MET A 64 -0.79 -8.72 -2.52
CA MET A 64 -0.77 -7.38 -3.12
C MET A 64 -0.50 -7.44 -4.62
N LEU A 65 0.44 -8.29 -5.06
CA LEU A 65 0.84 -8.39 -6.47
C LEU A 65 -0.23 -9.05 -7.36
N ARG A 66 -1.00 -10.01 -6.83
CA ARG A 66 -1.98 -10.78 -7.61
C ARG A 66 -3.40 -10.28 -7.49
N LEU A 67 -3.79 -9.78 -6.31
CA LEU A 67 -5.16 -9.32 -6.05
C LEU A 67 -5.27 -7.79 -6.11
N GLY A 68 -4.16 -7.06 -6.07
CA GLY A 68 -4.16 -5.59 -6.17
C GLY A 68 -4.68 -4.88 -4.91
N LEU A 69 -4.65 -5.55 -3.76
CA LEU A 69 -5.09 -4.96 -2.49
C LEU A 69 -4.24 -3.76 -2.09
N ARG A 70 -4.90 -2.74 -1.54
CA ARG A 70 -4.23 -1.65 -0.82
C ARG A 70 -3.73 -2.14 0.53
N VAL A 71 -2.78 -1.39 1.10
CA VAL A 71 -2.17 -1.73 2.41
C VAL A 71 -3.23 -1.93 3.50
N HIS A 72 -4.21 -1.04 3.60
CA HIS A 72 -5.26 -1.16 4.62
C HIS A 72 -6.17 -2.37 4.38
N GLU A 73 -6.52 -2.65 3.13
CA GLU A 73 -7.33 -3.83 2.75
C GLU A 73 -6.61 -5.13 3.11
N LEU A 74 -5.28 -5.19 2.90
CA LEU A 74 -4.46 -6.33 3.31
C LEU A 74 -4.39 -6.47 4.83
N CYS A 75 -4.24 -5.37 5.57
CA CYS A 75 -4.17 -5.38 7.03
C CYS A 75 -5.46 -5.87 7.69
N ASP A 76 -6.61 -5.57 7.08
CA ASP A 76 -7.93 -5.96 7.60
C ASP A 76 -8.41 -7.33 7.08
N LEU A 77 -7.67 -7.98 6.19
CA LEU A 77 -8.04 -9.25 5.56
C LEU A 77 -8.15 -10.39 6.60
N LYS A 78 -9.31 -11.04 6.66
CA LYS A 78 -9.59 -12.17 7.55
C LYS A 78 -9.67 -13.48 6.77
N LEU A 79 -9.56 -14.59 7.48
CA LEU A 79 -9.71 -15.93 6.88
C LEU A 79 -11.11 -16.16 6.31
N ASP A 80 -12.14 -15.53 6.89
CA ASP A 80 -13.52 -15.64 6.42
C ASP A 80 -13.77 -14.92 5.09
N ASP A 81 -12.91 -13.96 4.72
CA ASP A 81 -12.96 -13.29 3.42
C ASP A 81 -12.41 -14.20 2.30
N LEU A 82 -11.74 -15.30 2.64
CA LEU A 82 -11.14 -16.22 1.68
C LEU A 82 -12.09 -17.35 1.33
N THR A 83 -12.54 -17.36 0.07
CA THR A 83 -13.20 -18.54 -0.48
C THR A 83 -12.15 -19.61 -0.79
N LYS A 84 -12.04 -20.62 0.08
CA LYS A 84 -11.31 -21.83 -0.27
C LYS A 84 -12.02 -22.49 -1.43
N ARG A 85 -11.31 -22.74 -2.53
CA ARG A 85 -11.82 -23.62 -3.57
C ARG A 85 -12.03 -24.97 -2.91
N HIS A 86 -13.28 -25.39 -2.71
CA HIS A 86 -13.60 -26.76 -2.33
C HIS A 86 -12.97 -27.64 -3.40
N GLY A 87 -11.84 -28.27 -3.07
CA GLY A 87 -11.28 -29.30 -3.92
C GLY A 87 -12.35 -30.36 -4.08
N LEU A 88 -12.61 -30.76 -5.32
CA LEU A 88 -13.24 -32.03 -5.64
C LEU A 88 -12.34 -33.15 -5.10
N TYR A 89 -12.36 -33.37 -3.79
CA TYR A 89 -11.96 -34.64 -3.20
C TYR A 89 -13.15 -35.57 -3.36
N SER A 90 -13.34 -36.05 -4.59
CA SER A 90 -13.93 -37.37 -4.76
C SER A 90 -12.91 -38.39 -4.24
N ARG A 91 -13.47 -39.40 -3.57
CA ARG A 91 -12.82 -40.54 -2.92
C ARG A 91 -11.66 -41.15 -3.68
#